data_AF-A0A4V3SEH1-F1
#
_entry.id   AF-A0A4V3SEH1-F1
#
_cell.length_a   1.000
_cell.length_b   1.000
_cell.length_c   1.000
_cell.angle_alpha   90.00
_cell.angle_beta   90.00
_cell.angle_gamma   90.00
#
_symmetry.space_group_name_H-M   'P 1'
#
loop_
_entity.id
_entity.type
_entity.pdbx_description
1 polymer ?
#
loop_
_entity_poly.entity_id
_entity_poly.type
_entity_poly.pdbx_seq_one_letter_code
_entity_poly.pdbx_strand_id
1 'polypeptide(L)'
;MSSMKESGIKVCCSSGTPSATGGCGDYSPVGKLVQLTASGPAAYYTRPKEGPLCNSSALIVVYDIFGIDILQTRRFADLLAERTHRRVVMPDFFRGRPWLLKNFPPKDGGEFVKWVETAGSWDVVSAVRYDWFVQV
;
A
#
# COMPACT_ATOMS: atom_id res chain seq x y z
N MET A 1 -30.51 -36.85 3.00
CA MET A 1 -29.44 -36.03 2.40
C MET A 1 -29.21 -34.84 3.31
N SER A 2 -28.17 -34.89 4.14
CA SER A 2 -27.90 -33.88 5.17
C SER A 2 -27.24 -32.66 4.52
N SER A 3 -27.86 -31.50 4.72
CA SER A 3 -27.39 -30.18 4.28
C SER A 3 -26.01 -29.88 4.86
N MET A 4 -25.02 -29.65 4.00
CA MET A 4 -23.71 -29.16 4.41
C MET A 4 -23.86 -27.74 4.95
N LYS A 5 -23.70 -27.58 6.27
CA LYS A 5 -23.60 -26.25 6.89
C LYS A 5 -22.30 -25.62 6.45
N GLU A 6 -22.43 -24.54 5.68
CA GLU A 6 -21.36 -23.66 5.25
C GLU A 6 -20.65 -23.11 6.49
N SER A 7 -19.46 -23.65 6.75
CA SER A 7 -18.63 -23.26 7.88
C SER A 7 -17.87 -22.02 7.47
N GLY A 8 -18.43 -20.84 7.76
CA GLY A 8 -17.81 -19.56 7.45
C GLY A 8 -16.37 -19.47 7.96
N ILE A 9 -15.48 -18.88 7.16
CA ILE A 9 -14.07 -18.66 7.50
C ILE A 9 -13.98 -17.86 8.80
N LYS A 10 -13.40 -18.46 9.85
CA LYS A 10 -13.16 -17.81 11.13
C LYS A 10 -12.08 -16.73 10.95
N VAL A 11 -12.49 -15.48 10.80
CA VAL A 11 -11.57 -14.34 10.77
C VAL A 11 -11.05 -14.04 12.18
N CYS A 12 -9.77 -13.67 12.29
CA CYS A 12 -9.11 -13.40 13.57
C CYS A 12 -9.51 -12.05 14.20
N CYS A 13 -10.09 -11.15 13.41
CA CYS A 13 -10.49 -9.81 13.85
C CYS A 13 -11.99 -9.76 14.15
N SER A 14 -12.38 -9.15 15.27
CA SER A 14 -13.78 -8.83 15.60
C SER A 14 -14.38 -7.71 14.73
N SER A 15 -13.59 -7.17 13.80
CA SER A 15 -13.94 -6.09 12.88
C SER A 15 -14.92 -6.49 11.76
N GLY A 16 -15.37 -7.74 11.72
CA GLY A 16 -16.22 -8.28 10.65
C GLY A 16 -15.42 -8.71 9.42
N THR A 17 -16.13 -8.97 8.32
CA THR A 17 -15.55 -9.42 7.05
C THR A 17 -14.61 -8.33 6.50
N PRO A 18 -13.31 -8.60 6.32
CA PRO A 18 -12.41 -7.65 5.69
C PRO A 18 -12.91 -7.37 4.27
N SER A 19 -13.27 -6.13 3.99
CA SER A 19 -13.61 -5.71 2.64
C SER A 19 -12.44 -4.92 2.07
N ALA A 20 -11.92 -5.36 0.93
CA ALA A 20 -10.95 -4.58 0.15
C ALA A 20 -11.55 -3.25 -0.35
N THR A 21 -12.89 -3.15 -0.36
CA THR A 21 -13.66 -1.93 -0.65
C THR A 21 -14.23 -1.27 0.60
N GLY A 22 -13.88 -1.77 1.81
CA GLY A 22 -14.40 -1.29 3.09
C GLY A 22 -14.31 0.22 3.16
N GLY A 23 -15.46 0.89 3.25
CA GLY A 23 -15.59 2.30 2.88
C GLY A 23 -14.65 3.20 3.68
N CYS A 24 -13.95 4.09 2.97
CA CYS A 24 -13.29 5.23 3.60
C CYS A 24 -14.30 6.33 4.00
N GLY A 25 -15.60 6.12 3.76
CA GLY A 25 -16.60 7.20 3.86
C GLY A 25 -16.17 8.39 3.01
N ASP A 26 -16.29 9.59 3.56
CA ASP A 26 -15.85 10.84 2.94
C ASP A 26 -14.37 11.18 3.21
N TYR A 27 -13.57 10.20 3.64
CA TYR A 27 -12.16 10.42 3.94
C TYR A 27 -11.39 10.87 2.68
N SER A 28 -10.66 11.97 2.85
CA SER A 28 -9.75 12.52 1.85
C SER A 28 -8.30 12.38 2.34
N PRO A 29 -7.37 11.90 1.49
CA PRO A 29 -5.95 11.83 1.82
C PRO A 29 -5.38 13.18 2.26
N VAL A 30 -4.59 13.18 3.34
CA VAL A 30 -3.89 14.36 3.89
C VAL A 30 -2.48 14.47 3.33
N GLY A 31 -1.84 13.32 3.10
CA GLY A 31 -0.57 13.23 2.42
C GLY A 31 -0.67 13.58 0.93
N LYS A 32 0.48 13.56 0.28
CA LYS A 32 0.61 13.93 -1.13
C LYS A 32 1.52 12.95 -1.87
N LEU A 33 1.25 12.80 -3.17
CA LEU A 33 2.21 12.16 -4.06
C LEU A 33 3.39 13.10 -4.29
N VAL A 34 4.59 12.58 -4.08
CA VAL A 34 5.87 13.29 -4.26
C VAL A 34 6.81 12.42 -5.07
N GLN A 35 7.77 13.05 -5.71
CA GLN A 35 8.87 12.39 -6.38
C GLN A 35 10.04 12.31 -5.39
N LEU A 36 10.52 11.11 -5.02
CA LEU A 36 11.56 10.99 -3.97
C LEU A 36 12.91 11.54 -4.43
N THR A 37 13.28 11.29 -5.68
CA THR A 37 14.50 11.80 -6.33
C THR A 37 14.21 12.02 -7.82
N ALA A 38 15.05 12.75 -8.56
CA ALA A 38 14.83 13.01 -9.99
C ALA A 38 14.64 11.73 -10.83
N SER A 39 15.31 10.65 -10.44
CA SER A 39 15.31 9.29 -11.04
C SER A 39 14.51 8.26 -10.24
N GLY A 40 14.04 8.61 -9.04
CA GLY A 40 13.49 7.68 -8.06
C GLY A 40 12.03 7.29 -8.32
N PRO A 41 11.42 6.48 -7.43
CA PRO A 41 10.00 6.23 -7.51
C PRO A 41 9.20 7.46 -7.03
N ALA A 42 7.98 7.59 -7.53
CA ALA A 42 6.97 8.38 -6.85
C ALA A 42 6.69 7.76 -5.47
N ALA A 43 6.19 8.54 -4.52
CA ALA A 43 5.82 8.07 -3.20
C ALA A 43 4.65 8.87 -2.66
N TYR A 44 3.84 8.23 -1.82
CA TYR A 44 2.88 8.92 -0.99
C TYR A 44 3.58 9.31 0.30
N TYR A 45 3.69 10.61 0.53
CA TYR A 45 4.35 11.20 1.67
C TYR A 45 3.32 11.85 2.59
N THR A 46 3.40 11.52 3.87
CA THR A 46 2.52 12.10 4.89
C THR A 46 3.25 12.28 6.22
N ARG A 47 2.72 13.20 7.03
CA ARG A 47 3.27 13.61 8.33
C ARG A 47 2.10 14.06 9.22
N PRO A 48 2.28 14.10 10.55
CA PRO A 48 1.27 14.63 11.46
C PRO A 48 0.85 16.03 11.03
N LYS A 49 -0.45 16.34 11.14
CA LYS A 49 -0.95 17.69 10.83
C LYS A 49 -0.42 18.70 11.85
N GLU A 50 -0.41 18.30 13.11
CA GLU A 50 -0.07 19.14 14.24
C GLU A 50 0.83 18.40 15.23
N GLY A 51 1.45 19.15 16.13
CA GLY A 51 2.30 18.60 17.18
C GLY A 51 3.77 18.40 16.76
N PRO A 52 4.61 17.97 17.73
CA PRO A 52 6.05 17.81 17.52
C PRO A 52 6.34 16.66 16.56
N LEU A 53 7.20 16.90 15.57
CA LEU A 53 7.66 15.87 14.65
C LEU A 53 8.90 15.15 15.23
N CYS A 54 8.83 13.83 15.32
CA CYS A 54 10.00 13.01 15.62
C CYS A 54 10.94 13.00 14.41
N ASN A 55 12.04 13.74 14.50
CA ASN A 55 12.98 13.91 13.39
C ASN A 55 14.06 12.81 13.30
N SER A 56 14.23 11.99 14.35
CA SER A 56 15.25 10.95 14.42
C SER A 56 14.88 9.65 13.69
N SER A 57 13.64 9.51 13.23
CA SER A 57 13.18 8.31 12.52
C SER A 57 12.05 8.62 11.54
N ALA A 58 11.90 7.74 10.55
CA ALA A 58 10.79 7.73 9.61
C ALA A 58 10.24 6.30 9.47
N LEU A 59 9.01 6.19 8.98
CA LEU A 59 8.37 4.91 8.69
C LEU A 59 8.24 4.75 7.19
N ILE A 60 8.63 3.57 6.69
CA ILE A 60 8.42 3.17 5.30
C ILE A 60 7.25 2.20 5.27
N VAL A 61 6.22 2.52 4.51
CA VAL A 61 5.08 1.64 4.28
C VAL A 61 5.31 0.90 2.96
N VAL A 62 5.28 -0.43 3.02
CA VAL A 62 5.26 -1.30 1.86
C VAL A 62 3.84 -1.85 1.74
N TYR A 63 3.19 -1.56 0.62
CA TYR A 63 1.81 -1.94 0.36
C TYR A 63 1.76 -3.20 -0.52
N ASP A 64 0.58 -3.83 -0.58
CA ASP A 64 0.33 -5.04 -1.36
C ASP A 64 0.36 -4.79 -2.88
N ILE A 65 0.23 -5.82 -3.71
CA ILE A 65 0.26 -5.77 -5.18
C ILE A 65 -0.71 -4.75 -5.82
N PHE A 66 -1.73 -4.30 -5.08
CA PHE A 66 -2.80 -3.42 -5.56
C PHE A 66 -2.44 -1.95 -5.74
N GLY A 67 -1.26 -1.53 -5.29
CA GLY A 67 -0.80 -0.18 -5.58
C GLY A 67 -1.05 0.87 -4.50
N ILE A 68 -0.39 2.00 -4.73
CA ILE A 68 -0.40 3.18 -3.86
C ILE A 68 -1.70 3.99 -3.92
N ASP A 69 -2.52 3.75 -4.95
CA ASP A 69 -3.77 4.49 -5.20
C ASP A 69 -4.97 3.97 -4.40
N ILE A 70 -4.79 2.86 -3.68
CA ILE A 70 -5.81 2.34 -2.78
C ILE A 70 -6.02 3.32 -1.61
N LEU A 71 -7.21 3.90 -1.55
CA LEU A 71 -7.57 4.94 -0.57
C LEU A 71 -7.38 4.47 0.88
N GLN A 72 -7.69 3.20 1.17
CA GLN A 72 -7.47 2.60 2.51
C GLN A 72 -5.99 2.57 2.89
N THR A 73 -5.11 2.28 1.92
CA THR A 73 -3.66 2.23 2.13
C THR A 73 -3.12 3.64 2.45
N ARG A 74 -3.59 4.66 1.73
CA ARG A 74 -3.24 6.07 2.02
C ARG A 74 -3.77 6.52 3.39
N ARG A 75 -4.99 6.13 3.74
CA ARG A 75 -5.57 6.36 5.07
C ARG A 75 -4.75 5.74 6.18
N PHE A 76 -4.30 4.50 5.98
CA PHE A 76 -3.45 3.82 6.93
C PHE A 76 -2.12 4.57 7.12
N ALA A 77 -1.48 5.02 6.04
CA ALA A 77 -0.26 5.82 6.13
C ALA A 77 -0.47 7.13 6.90
N ASP A 78 -1.57 7.85 6.65
CA ASP A 78 -1.91 9.08 7.37
C ASP A 78 -2.15 8.83 8.87
N LEU A 79 -2.93 7.80 9.20
CA LEU A 79 -3.16 7.40 10.59
C LEU A 79 -1.86 7.00 11.28
N LEU A 80 -0.97 6.32 10.57
CA LEU A 80 0.32 5.91 11.10
C LEU A 80 1.19 7.14 11.41
N ALA A 81 1.23 8.12 10.52
CA ALA A 81 1.96 9.36 10.76
C ALA A 81 1.42 10.08 12.00
N GLU A 82 0.11 10.31 12.05
CA GLU A 82 -0.56 11.03 13.14
C GLU A 82 -0.34 10.34 14.50
N ARG A 83 -0.47 9.00 14.56
CA ARG A 83 -0.35 8.23 15.81
C ARG A 83 1.08 8.06 16.30
N THR A 84 2.06 8.13 15.40
CA THR A 84 3.46 7.88 15.74
C THR A 84 4.29 9.16 15.79
N HIS A 85 3.70 10.30 15.44
CA HIS A 85 4.36 11.59 15.28
C HIS A 85 5.60 11.54 14.37
N ARG A 86 5.56 10.71 13.32
CA ARG A 86 6.69 10.49 12.38
C ARG A 86 6.29 10.78 10.94
N ARG A 87 7.31 11.05 10.12
CA ARG A 87 7.16 11.04 8.66
C ARG A 87 6.90 9.61 8.20
N VAL A 88 5.91 9.45 7.33
CA VAL A 88 5.61 8.19 6.66
C VAL A 88 5.84 8.38 5.16
N VAL A 89 6.65 7.49 4.59
CA VAL A 89 6.93 7.42 3.16
C VAL A 89 6.41 6.09 2.65
N MET A 90 5.62 6.11 1.59
CA MET A 90 5.12 4.92 0.92
C MET A 90 5.57 4.97 -0.54
N PRO A 91 6.76 4.44 -0.89
CA PRO A 91 7.27 4.44 -2.26
C PRO A 91 6.42 3.59 -3.20
N ASP A 92 6.19 4.04 -4.42
CA ASP A 92 5.52 3.28 -5.47
C ASP A 92 6.47 2.25 -6.07
N PHE A 93 6.54 1.08 -5.44
CA PHE A 93 7.39 -0.04 -5.85
C PHE A 93 7.01 -0.63 -7.21
N PHE A 94 5.80 -0.37 -7.71
CA PHE A 94 5.31 -0.89 -8.98
C PHE A 94 5.34 0.15 -10.11
N ARG A 95 5.74 1.40 -9.83
CA ARG A 95 5.96 2.48 -10.81
C ARG A 95 4.72 2.72 -11.68
N GLY A 96 3.58 2.90 -11.04
CA GLY A 96 2.28 3.11 -11.69
C GLY A 96 1.71 1.86 -12.36
N ARG A 97 2.33 0.68 -12.16
CA ARG A 97 1.88 -0.60 -12.74
C ARG A 97 1.46 -1.62 -11.66
N PRO A 98 0.58 -1.28 -10.70
CA PRO A 98 0.09 -2.27 -9.75
C PRO A 98 -0.83 -3.30 -10.42
N TRP A 99 -1.07 -4.40 -9.73
CA TRP A 99 -2.14 -5.32 -10.11
C TRP A 99 -3.49 -4.67 -9.78
N LEU A 100 -4.34 -4.44 -10.78
CA LEU A 100 -5.60 -3.72 -10.55
C LEU A 100 -6.57 -4.56 -9.72
N LEU A 101 -7.20 -3.95 -8.71
CA LEU A 101 -8.14 -4.63 -7.82
C LEU A 101 -9.31 -5.30 -8.58
N LYS A 102 -9.75 -4.68 -9.68
CA LYS A 102 -10.79 -5.22 -10.58
C LYS A 102 -10.41 -6.55 -11.26
N ASN A 103 -9.11 -6.87 -11.31
CA ASN A 103 -8.57 -8.10 -11.86
C ASN A 103 -8.43 -9.19 -10.79
N PHE A 104 -8.88 -8.93 -9.55
CA PHE A 104 -8.85 -9.90 -8.46
C PHE A 104 -10.24 -10.51 -8.19
N PRO A 105 -10.34 -11.83 -7.99
CA PRO A 105 -9.27 -12.83 -8.15
C PRO A 105 -8.84 -12.97 -9.61
N PRO A 106 -7.58 -13.35 -9.90
CA PRO A 106 -7.13 -13.59 -11.26
C PRO A 106 -8.03 -14.63 -11.95
N LYS A 107 -8.58 -14.28 -13.11
CA LYS A 107 -9.40 -15.19 -13.91
C LYS A 107 -8.56 -16.23 -14.64
N ASP A 108 -7.34 -15.82 -15.00
CA ASP A 108 -6.30 -16.65 -15.61
C ASP A 108 -4.98 -16.40 -14.84
N GLY A 109 -4.31 -17.48 -14.44
CA GLY A 109 -3.01 -17.41 -13.78
C GLY A 109 -1.92 -16.84 -14.69
N GLY A 110 -2.04 -17.02 -16.01
CA GLY A 110 -1.05 -16.53 -16.97
C GLY A 110 -0.89 -15.01 -16.97
N GLU A 111 -2.00 -14.26 -16.89
CA GLU A 111 -1.96 -12.79 -16.81
C GLU A 111 -1.28 -12.30 -15.53
N PHE A 112 -1.57 -12.97 -14.41
CA PHE A 112 -0.97 -12.62 -13.13
C PHE A 112 0.54 -12.89 -13.13
N VAL A 113 0.98 -14.06 -13.64
CA VAL A 113 2.40 -14.40 -13.76
C VAL A 113 3.13 -13.39 -14.66
N LYS A 114 2.53 -13.01 -15.80
CA LYS A 114 3.09 -11.99 -16.70
C LYS A 114 3.24 -10.63 -16.01
N TRP A 115 2.27 -10.24 -15.18
CA TRP A 115 2.40 -9.03 -14.36
C TRP A 115 3.53 -9.16 -13.33
N VAL A 116 3.65 -10.30 -12.65
CA VAL A 116 4.75 -10.55 -11.71
C VAL A 116 6.10 -10.38 -12.42
N GLU A 117 6.31 -11.00 -13.59
CA GLU A 117 7.57 -10.87 -14.33
C GLU A 117 7.91 -9.42 -14.72
N THR A 118 6.91 -8.63 -15.10
CA THR A 118 7.12 -7.29 -15.69
C THR A 118 7.10 -6.13 -14.69
N ALA A 119 6.51 -6.32 -13.51
CA ALA A 119 6.34 -5.27 -12.51
C ALA A 119 6.60 -5.73 -11.07
N GLY A 120 6.26 -6.97 -10.73
CA GLY A 120 6.28 -7.49 -9.35
C GLY A 120 7.52 -8.31 -8.97
N SER A 121 8.39 -8.63 -9.92
CA SER A 121 9.57 -9.47 -9.68
C SER A 121 10.56 -8.74 -8.78
N TRP A 122 11.29 -9.52 -7.96
CA TRP A 122 12.24 -8.94 -7.02
C TRP A 122 13.31 -8.09 -7.70
N ASP A 123 13.81 -8.51 -8.87
CA ASP A 123 14.83 -7.75 -9.61
C ASP A 123 14.30 -6.38 -10.02
N VAL A 124 13.04 -6.31 -10.45
CA VAL A 124 12.39 -5.06 -10.85
C VAL A 124 12.07 -4.17 -9.65
N VAL A 125 11.55 -4.74 -8.55
CA VAL A 125 11.22 -4.00 -7.33
C VAL A 125 12.48 -3.51 -6.60
N SER A 126 13.51 -4.35 -6.50
CA SER A 126 14.76 -4.04 -5.81
C SER A 126 15.67 -3.10 -6.61
N ALA A 127 15.51 -3.00 -7.93
CA ALA A 127 16.20 -1.98 -8.73
C ALA A 127 15.90 -0.55 -8.26
N VAL A 128 14.74 -0.35 -7.60
CA VAL A 128 14.38 0.92 -6.97
C VAL A 128 15.42 1.30 -5.90
N ARG A 129 16.11 0.35 -5.25
CA ARG A 129 16.97 0.53 -4.08
C ARG A 129 18.24 1.37 -4.29
N TYR A 130 18.74 1.51 -5.51
CA TYR A 130 20.12 1.99 -5.70
C TYR A 130 20.31 3.52 -5.61
N ASP A 131 19.24 4.33 -5.62
CA ASP A 131 19.39 5.80 -5.68
C ASP A 131 18.72 6.59 -4.54
N TRP A 132 17.59 6.11 -3.95
CA TRP A 132 16.83 6.90 -2.96
C TRP A 132 17.08 6.52 -1.50
N PHE A 133 17.47 5.28 -1.18
CA PHE A 133 17.57 4.83 0.21
C PHE A 133 18.70 5.56 0.99
N VAL A 134 19.64 6.18 0.28
CA VAL A 134 20.77 6.94 0.85
C VAL A 134 20.39 8.40 1.14
N GLN A 135 19.20 8.86 0.71
CA GLN A 135 18.80 10.27 0.79
C GLN A 135 17.61 10.54 1.74
N VAL A 136 17.09 9.52 2.43
CA VAL A 136 15.97 9.64 3.40
C VAL A 136 16.46 9.69 4.83
#